data_AF-A0A8H8V5V8-F1
#
_entry.id   AF-A0A8H8V5V8-F1
#
_cell.length_a   1.000
_cell.length_b   1.000
_cell.length_c   1.000
_cell.angle_alpha   90.00
_cell.angle_beta   90.00
_cell.angle_gamma   90.00
#
_symmetry.space_group_name_H-M   'P 1'
#
loop_
_entity.id
_entity.type
_entity.pdbx_description
1 polymer ?
#
loop_
_entity_poly.entity_id
_entity_poly.type
_entity_poly.pdbx_seq_one_letter_code
_entity_poly.pdbx_strand_id
1 'polypeptide(L)'
;MDFTWQDLVDYLLALSGAMPEESSSIHLLYEEDNLLIEKLWFKSKLLKQYLIASDVRTDTPALYLLNDETRLVFYVDAEDVLRGGRYDADENDWEVELEGEGDISIPQNSKLSGCFTPEGQIVFFQNESGLLQGVEIQDSTWELLDPTAAKPVEGTRHLVIRTANGSLYLFYIGQDKYIHYLVKGPETEEWQDNVLKSPILDQTVVNFMVIPDEDMKFETQLLTTDRLMGIDKEGELTDLGKVVEGKFTPISGKECVIETIRLVKKGVKAIAGKVVEAKKK
;
A
#
# COMPACT_ATOMS: atom_id res chain seq x y z
N MET A 1 8.54 16.72 14.15
CA MET A 1 9.04 15.93 13.00
C MET A 1 8.23 16.39 11.80
N ASP A 2 8.88 16.76 10.69
CA ASP A 2 8.28 17.55 9.59
C ASP A 2 7.82 16.66 8.42
N PHE A 3 6.97 15.66 8.67
CA PHE A 3 6.20 15.05 7.59
C PHE A 3 4.95 15.91 7.40
N THR A 4 4.57 16.23 6.16
CA THR A 4 3.53 17.22 5.86
C THR A 4 2.32 16.59 5.20
N TRP A 5 1.21 17.32 5.14
CA TRP A 5 0.06 16.91 4.33
C TRP A 5 0.39 16.75 2.85
N GLN A 6 1.34 17.54 2.34
CA GLN A 6 1.83 17.38 0.98
C GLN A 6 2.53 16.03 0.80
N ASP A 7 3.39 15.63 1.74
CA ASP A 7 4.08 14.34 1.66
C ASP A 7 3.09 13.15 1.73
N LEU A 8 1.96 13.29 2.45
CA LEU A 8 0.88 12.29 2.43
C LEU A 8 0.17 12.24 1.08
N VAL A 9 -0.13 13.40 0.48
CA VAL A 9 -0.74 13.45 -0.85
C VAL A 9 0.18 12.84 -1.89
N ASP A 10 1.48 13.15 -1.84
CA ASP A 10 2.49 12.57 -2.73
C ASP A 10 2.55 11.04 -2.57
N TYR A 11 2.48 10.54 -1.33
CA TYR A 11 2.39 9.09 -1.05
C TYR A 11 1.12 8.44 -1.61
N LEU A 12 -0.04 9.07 -1.40
CA LEU A 12 -1.32 8.53 -1.86
C LEU A 12 -1.46 8.58 -3.39
N LEU A 13 -0.77 9.51 -4.06
CA LEU A 13 -0.72 9.59 -5.52
C LEU A 13 0.29 8.62 -6.14
N ALA A 14 1.35 8.26 -5.43
CA ALA A 14 2.32 7.28 -5.90
C ALA A 14 1.68 5.89 -6.13
N LEU A 15 2.35 5.06 -6.92
CA LEU A 15 1.94 3.66 -7.12
C LEU A 15 2.09 2.87 -5.81
N SER A 16 3.21 3.07 -5.14
CA SER A 16 3.52 2.53 -3.83
C SER A 16 4.62 3.36 -3.16
N GLY A 17 4.89 3.11 -1.89
CA GLY A 17 6.01 3.74 -1.21
C GLY A 17 6.26 3.21 0.19
N ALA A 18 7.43 3.54 0.71
CA ALA A 18 7.81 3.23 2.09
C ALA A 18 8.70 4.33 2.69
N MET A 19 8.72 4.36 4.02
CA MET A 19 9.59 5.24 4.80
C MET A 19 10.54 4.40 5.66
N PRO A 20 11.86 4.56 5.52
CA PRO A 20 12.82 3.97 6.44
C PRO A 20 12.59 4.47 7.87
N GLU A 21 12.89 3.64 8.86
CA GLU A 21 12.64 3.94 10.27
C GLU A 21 13.37 5.19 10.77
N GLU A 22 14.67 5.21 10.52
CA GLU A 22 15.63 6.22 10.97
C GLU A 22 15.76 7.40 10.00
N SER A 23 15.07 7.34 8.87
CA SER A 23 15.08 8.41 7.88
C SER A 23 13.81 9.26 7.97
N SER A 24 13.93 10.51 7.53
CA SER A 24 12.77 11.36 7.19
C SER A 24 12.57 11.43 5.68
N SER A 25 13.27 10.58 4.92
CA SER A 25 13.04 10.41 3.50
C SER A 25 11.91 9.42 3.23
N ILE A 26 11.30 9.54 2.07
CA ILE A 26 10.24 8.67 1.57
C ILE A 26 10.63 8.16 0.19
N HIS A 27 10.51 6.85 -0.01
CA HIS A 27 10.69 6.19 -1.29
C HIS A 27 9.31 6.08 -1.92
N LEU A 28 9.15 6.62 -3.13
CA LEU A 28 7.89 6.63 -3.87
C LEU A 28 8.11 6.06 -5.26
N LEU A 29 7.20 5.19 -5.69
CA LEU A 29 7.22 4.58 -7.02
C LEU A 29 6.30 5.31 -7.99
N TYR A 30 6.80 5.52 -9.21
CA TYR A 30 6.09 6.15 -10.31
C TYR A 30 6.30 5.34 -11.59
N GLU A 31 5.29 5.34 -12.46
CA GLU A 31 5.44 4.92 -13.85
C GLU A 31 5.52 6.18 -14.72
N GLU A 32 6.55 6.25 -15.55
CA GLU A 32 6.76 7.35 -16.50
C GLU A 32 7.24 6.77 -17.83
N ASP A 33 6.43 6.89 -18.88
CA ASP A 33 6.73 6.39 -20.23
C ASP A 33 7.10 4.89 -20.25
N ASN A 34 6.31 4.05 -19.57
CA ASN A 34 6.54 2.61 -19.41
C ASN A 34 7.87 2.27 -18.72
N LEU A 35 8.39 3.21 -17.90
CA LEU A 35 9.50 2.99 -16.99
C LEU A 35 9.00 3.00 -15.56
N LEU A 36 9.36 1.98 -14.78
CA LEU A 36 9.14 2.00 -13.34
C LEU A 36 10.32 2.69 -12.67
N ILE A 37 10.02 3.76 -11.94
CA ILE A 37 11.00 4.66 -11.37
C ILE A 37 10.76 4.79 -9.87
N GLU A 38 11.82 4.63 -9.10
CA GLU A 38 11.84 5.03 -7.71
C GLU A 38 12.36 6.45 -7.56
N LYS A 39 11.66 7.25 -6.76
CA LYS A 39 12.07 8.60 -6.38
C LYS A 39 12.21 8.69 -4.86
N LEU A 40 13.39 9.11 -4.42
CA LEU A 40 13.69 9.39 -3.02
C LEU A 40 13.43 10.86 -2.72
N TRP A 41 12.46 11.14 -1.87
CA TRP A 41 12.09 12.49 -1.47
C TRP A 41 12.47 12.78 -0.03
N PHE A 42 12.78 14.04 0.26
CA PHE A 42 12.95 14.56 1.62
C PHE A 42 12.41 15.99 1.70
N LYS A 43 11.42 16.21 2.56
CA LYS A 43 10.78 17.54 2.75
C LYS A 43 10.35 18.16 1.41
N SER A 44 9.58 17.40 0.63
CA SER A 44 9.11 17.80 -0.72
C SER A 44 10.22 18.15 -1.73
N LYS A 45 11.45 17.68 -1.51
CA LYS A 45 12.56 17.79 -2.48
C LYS A 45 12.99 16.42 -2.95
N LEU A 46 13.10 16.26 -4.27
CA LEU A 46 13.69 15.07 -4.88
C LEU A 46 15.19 15.05 -4.58
N LEU A 47 15.65 13.98 -3.94
CA LEU A 47 17.06 13.76 -3.63
C LEU A 47 17.75 12.89 -4.69
N LYS A 48 17.11 11.76 -5.02
CA LYS A 48 17.63 10.76 -5.95
C LYS A 48 16.49 10.11 -6.72
N GLN A 49 16.85 9.54 -7.86
CA GLN A 49 15.97 8.76 -8.72
C GLN A 49 16.71 7.51 -9.19
N TYR A 50 16.01 6.39 -9.24
CA TYR A 50 16.52 5.10 -9.71
C TYR A 50 15.54 4.54 -10.74
N LEU A 51 16.07 4.05 -11.87
CA LEU A 51 15.29 3.22 -12.78
C LEU A 51 15.20 1.82 -12.16
N ILE A 52 14.00 1.26 -12.07
CA ILE A 52 13.79 -0.10 -11.57
C ILE A 52 13.67 -1.08 -12.74
N ALA A 53 12.80 -0.74 -13.70
CA ALA A 53 12.50 -1.61 -14.83
C ALA A 53 12.07 -0.78 -16.03
N SER A 54 12.38 -1.28 -17.22
CA SER A 54 11.79 -0.82 -18.48
C SER A 54 10.66 -1.74 -18.90
N ASP A 55 9.88 -1.30 -19.90
CA ASP A 55 8.83 -2.10 -20.52
C ASP A 55 7.77 -2.59 -19.52
N VAL A 56 7.47 -1.74 -18.52
CA VAL A 56 6.36 -2.00 -17.60
C VAL A 56 5.04 -1.63 -18.26
N ARG A 57 3.96 -2.26 -17.80
CA ARG A 57 2.62 -1.96 -18.30
C ARG A 57 2.29 -0.47 -18.13
N THR A 58 1.58 0.11 -19.09
CA THR A 58 0.97 1.44 -18.91
C THR A 58 0.01 1.40 -17.72
N ASP A 59 0.08 2.39 -16.82
CA ASP A 59 -0.69 2.37 -15.56
C ASP A 59 -0.37 1.13 -14.69
N THR A 60 0.87 0.61 -14.75
CA THR A 60 1.27 -0.56 -13.95
C THR A 60 0.96 -0.34 -12.47
N PRO A 61 0.35 -1.31 -11.77
CA PRO A 61 0.40 -1.32 -10.33
C PRO A 61 1.82 -1.67 -9.87
N ALA A 62 2.17 -1.23 -8.68
CA ALA A 62 3.44 -1.59 -8.06
C ALA A 62 3.25 -1.76 -6.56
N LEU A 63 4.14 -2.54 -5.94
CA LEU A 63 4.26 -2.72 -4.51
C LEU A 63 5.72 -2.53 -4.12
N TYR A 64 5.98 -1.68 -3.14
CA TYR A 64 7.30 -1.45 -2.58
C TYR A 64 7.36 -1.96 -1.15
N LEU A 65 8.24 -2.94 -0.88
CA LEU A 65 8.46 -3.48 0.46
C LEU A 65 9.85 -3.06 0.96
N LEU A 66 9.90 -2.61 2.22
CA LEU A 66 11.12 -2.08 2.83
C LEU A 66 11.22 -2.52 4.29
N ASN A 67 12.25 -3.31 4.60
CA ASN A 67 12.67 -3.57 5.96
C ASN A 67 14.14 -3.14 6.15
N ASP A 68 14.74 -3.47 7.30
CA ASP A 68 16.10 -3.03 7.62
C ASP A 68 17.18 -3.74 6.78
N GLU A 69 16.85 -4.86 6.14
CA GLU A 69 17.77 -5.74 5.43
C GLU A 69 17.56 -5.71 3.91
N THR A 70 16.33 -5.50 3.46
CA THR A 70 15.92 -5.75 2.08
C THR A 70 14.96 -4.68 1.57
N ARG A 71 15.12 -4.33 0.30
CA ARG A 71 14.21 -3.50 -0.49
C ARG A 71 13.74 -4.31 -1.68
N LEU A 72 12.43 -4.51 -1.78
CA LEU A 72 11.82 -5.27 -2.86
C LEU A 72 10.80 -4.42 -3.58
N VAL A 73 10.64 -4.69 -4.87
CA VAL A 73 9.58 -4.14 -5.69
C VAL A 73 8.89 -5.24 -6.46
N PHE A 74 7.56 -5.18 -6.52
CA PHE A 74 6.75 -6.01 -7.39
C PHE A 74 5.95 -5.11 -8.32
N TYR A 75 5.82 -5.49 -9.58
CA TYR A 75 5.18 -4.69 -10.62
C TYR A 75 4.66 -5.60 -11.73
N VAL A 76 4.00 -5.02 -12.73
CA VAL A 76 3.47 -5.75 -13.88
C VAL A 76 4.16 -5.28 -15.14
N ASP A 77 4.72 -6.22 -15.91
CA ASP A 77 5.37 -5.92 -17.17
C ASP A 77 4.36 -5.68 -18.31
N ALA A 78 4.84 -5.28 -19.49
CA ALA A 78 3.99 -5.03 -20.66
C ALA A 78 3.23 -6.26 -21.17
N GLU A 79 3.56 -7.48 -20.71
CA GLU A 79 2.87 -8.73 -21.05
C GLU A 79 1.81 -9.11 -20.00
N ASP A 80 1.46 -8.20 -19.10
CA ASP A 80 0.52 -8.41 -18.00
C ASP A 80 1.02 -9.43 -16.96
N VAL A 81 2.33 -9.63 -16.82
CA VAL A 81 2.91 -10.61 -15.90
C VAL A 81 3.48 -9.94 -14.65
N LEU A 82 3.20 -10.52 -13.48
CA LEU A 82 3.82 -10.12 -12.22
C LEU A 82 5.33 -10.38 -12.26
N ARG A 83 6.11 -9.32 -12.06
CA ARG A 83 7.57 -9.36 -11.89
C ARG A 83 7.95 -8.81 -10.53
N GLY A 84 9.18 -9.07 -10.12
CA GLY A 84 9.77 -8.36 -9.00
C GLY A 84 11.28 -8.29 -9.05
N GLY A 85 11.79 -7.34 -8.29
CA GLY A 85 13.20 -7.04 -8.21
C GLY A 85 13.62 -6.73 -6.78
N ARG A 86 14.92 -6.87 -6.56
CA ARG A 86 15.59 -6.61 -5.30
C ARG A 86 16.65 -5.56 -5.52
N TYR A 87 16.79 -4.66 -4.55
CA TYR A 87 17.87 -3.67 -4.61
C TYR A 87 19.19 -4.29 -4.14
N ASP A 88 20.22 -4.20 -4.98
CA ASP A 88 21.61 -4.50 -4.60
C ASP A 88 22.26 -3.23 -4.04
N ALA A 89 22.69 -3.29 -2.78
CA ALA A 89 23.32 -2.17 -2.10
C ALA A 89 24.79 -1.94 -2.49
N ASP A 90 25.48 -3.01 -2.92
CA ASP A 90 26.88 -2.97 -3.35
C ASP A 90 26.99 -2.39 -4.77
N GLU A 91 26.07 -2.74 -5.65
CA GLU A 91 25.96 -2.15 -7.01
C GLU A 91 25.19 -0.83 -7.02
N ASN A 92 24.39 -0.57 -5.98
CA ASN A 92 23.48 0.59 -5.87
C ASN A 92 22.51 0.66 -7.07
N ASP A 93 21.98 -0.51 -7.45
CA ASP A 93 21.05 -0.70 -8.57
C ASP A 93 19.99 -1.77 -8.25
N TRP A 94 19.00 -1.90 -9.13
CA TRP A 94 17.95 -2.92 -9.03
C TRP A 94 18.30 -4.16 -9.85
N GLU A 95 18.22 -5.33 -9.22
CA GLU A 95 18.31 -6.63 -9.87
C GLU A 95 16.92 -7.23 -10.02
N VAL A 96 16.57 -7.68 -11.24
CA VAL A 96 15.31 -8.39 -11.49
C VAL A 96 15.52 -9.86 -11.19
N GLU A 97 14.90 -10.35 -10.12
CA GLU A 97 15.20 -11.69 -9.56
C GLU A 97 14.05 -12.69 -9.73
N LEU A 98 12.81 -12.24 -9.91
CA LEU A 98 11.66 -13.14 -9.77
C LEU A 98 11.24 -13.79 -11.10
N GLU A 99 11.79 -14.98 -11.33
CA GLU A 99 11.31 -15.96 -12.32
C GLU A 99 10.89 -17.24 -11.58
N GLY A 100 9.60 -17.38 -11.28
CA GLY A 100 9.02 -18.63 -10.75
C GLY A 100 8.60 -19.60 -11.86
N GLU A 101 8.09 -20.78 -11.48
CA GLU A 101 7.49 -21.70 -12.45
C GLU A 101 6.17 -21.14 -13.00
N GLY A 102 6.23 -20.59 -14.21
CA GLY A 102 5.07 -20.11 -14.98
C GLY A 102 4.62 -18.70 -14.61
N ASP A 103 4.08 -17.97 -15.59
CA ASP A 103 3.72 -16.57 -15.41
C ASP A 103 2.42 -16.37 -14.61
N ILE A 104 2.44 -15.41 -13.67
CA ILE A 104 1.24 -14.94 -12.99
C ILE A 104 0.69 -13.74 -13.75
N SER A 105 -0.37 -13.95 -14.52
CA SER A 105 -1.05 -12.85 -15.22
C SER A 105 -1.89 -12.00 -14.26
N ILE A 106 -1.69 -10.69 -14.32
CA ILE A 106 -2.37 -9.70 -13.50
C ILE A 106 -3.35 -8.90 -14.37
N PRO A 107 -4.65 -8.90 -14.07
CA PRO A 107 -5.63 -8.14 -14.85
C PRO A 107 -5.31 -6.64 -14.93
N GLN A 108 -5.70 -6.00 -16.04
CA GLN A 108 -5.40 -4.60 -16.37
C GLN A 108 -5.77 -3.61 -15.25
N ASN A 109 -6.97 -3.76 -14.68
CA ASN A 109 -7.45 -2.85 -13.62
C ASN A 109 -6.93 -3.21 -12.22
N SER A 110 -6.30 -4.37 -12.06
CA SER A 110 -5.87 -4.88 -10.77
C SER A 110 -4.78 -4.00 -10.14
N LYS A 111 -4.81 -3.90 -8.81
CA LYS A 111 -3.78 -3.20 -8.02
C LYS A 111 -2.97 -4.22 -7.23
N LEU A 112 -1.83 -3.79 -6.69
CA LEU A 112 -0.95 -4.62 -5.87
C LEU A 112 -0.88 -4.07 -4.45
N SER A 113 -0.86 -4.99 -3.49
CA SER A 113 -0.54 -4.69 -2.09
C SER A 113 0.09 -5.92 -1.46
N GLY A 114 0.87 -5.77 -0.41
CA GLY A 114 1.49 -6.94 0.20
C GLY A 114 2.32 -6.58 1.41
N CYS A 115 2.96 -7.58 1.98
CA CYS A 115 3.88 -7.40 3.10
C CYS A 115 4.89 -8.53 3.16
N PHE A 116 5.91 -8.36 4.00
CA PHE A 116 6.79 -9.45 4.41
C PHE A 116 6.04 -10.46 5.29
N THR A 117 6.34 -11.75 5.10
CA THR A 117 5.98 -12.86 5.98
C THR A 117 7.25 -13.41 6.63
N PRO A 118 7.16 -14.27 7.66
CA PRO A 118 8.35 -14.94 8.21
C PRO A 118 9.11 -15.78 7.19
N GLU A 119 8.40 -16.35 6.22
CA GLU A 119 8.93 -17.25 5.20
C GLU A 119 9.31 -16.53 3.90
N GLY A 120 8.85 -15.29 3.69
CA GLY A 120 9.10 -14.54 2.46
C GLY A 120 8.22 -13.31 2.32
N GLN A 121 7.41 -13.26 1.27
CA GLN A 121 6.48 -12.18 0.99
C GLN A 121 5.12 -12.72 0.59
N ILE A 122 4.09 -11.90 0.75
CA ILE A 122 2.78 -12.15 0.19
C ILE A 122 2.33 -10.92 -0.59
N VAL A 123 1.88 -11.13 -1.83
CA VAL A 123 1.36 -10.08 -2.72
C VAL A 123 -0.09 -10.42 -3.04
N PHE A 124 -0.98 -9.46 -2.86
CA PHE A 124 -2.38 -9.55 -3.20
C PHE A 124 -2.68 -8.73 -4.44
N PHE A 125 -3.64 -9.22 -5.20
CA PHE A 125 -4.19 -8.59 -6.39
C PHE A 125 -5.65 -8.99 -6.57
N GLN A 126 -6.38 -8.28 -7.42
CA GLN A 126 -7.69 -8.70 -7.90
C GLN A 126 -7.54 -9.60 -9.14
N ASN A 127 -8.10 -10.80 -9.10
CA ASN A 127 -8.05 -11.75 -10.21
C ASN A 127 -9.13 -11.47 -11.29
N GLU A 128 -9.15 -12.27 -12.36
CA GLU A 128 -10.09 -12.10 -13.49
C GLU A 128 -11.58 -12.19 -13.08
N SER A 129 -11.88 -12.89 -11.98
CA SER A 129 -13.24 -12.97 -11.43
C SER A 129 -13.61 -11.76 -10.55
N GLY A 130 -12.71 -10.81 -10.38
CA GLY A 130 -12.91 -9.64 -9.52
C GLY A 130 -12.71 -9.92 -8.03
N LEU A 131 -12.22 -11.10 -7.64
CA LEU A 131 -11.97 -11.45 -6.24
C LEU A 131 -10.53 -11.13 -5.85
N LEU A 132 -10.27 -10.82 -4.57
CA LEU A 132 -8.91 -10.67 -4.08
C LEU A 132 -8.25 -12.04 -3.94
N GLN A 133 -7.03 -12.17 -4.44
CA GLN A 133 -6.22 -13.38 -4.43
C GLN A 133 -4.80 -13.03 -4.02
N GLY A 134 -4.13 -13.94 -3.31
CA GLY A 134 -2.75 -13.77 -2.88
C GLY A 134 -1.80 -14.66 -3.68
N VAL A 135 -0.55 -14.27 -3.74
CA VAL A 135 0.59 -15.09 -4.11
C VAL A 135 1.61 -15.02 -2.98
N GLU A 136 2.03 -16.18 -2.46
CA GLU A 136 3.14 -16.28 -1.53
C GLU A 136 4.43 -16.46 -2.33
N ILE A 137 5.47 -15.73 -1.94
CA ILE A 137 6.75 -15.68 -2.65
C ILE A 137 7.83 -15.99 -1.63
N GLN A 138 8.60 -17.04 -1.90
CA GLN A 138 9.72 -17.50 -1.07
C GLN A 138 10.91 -17.71 -1.99
N ASP A 139 12.01 -17.00 -1.72
CA ASP A 139 13.17 -16.91 -2.61
C ASP A 139 12.76 -16.51 -4.05
N SER A 140 12.70 -17.46 -4.97
CA SER A 140 12.29 -17.27 -6.37
C SER A 140 11.07 -18.10 -6.76
N THR A 141 10.45 -18.82 -5.82
CA THR A 141 9.24 -19.60 -6.08
C THR A 141 8.01 -18.83 -5.63
N TRP A 142 6.92 -18.99 -6.38
CA TRP A 142 5.62 -18.47 -6.01
C TRP A 142 4.57 -19.56 -5.90
N GLU A 143 3.67 -19.39 -4.95
CA GLU A 143 2.47 -20.22 -4.77
C GLU A 143 1.24 -19.33 -4.84
N LEU A 144 0.36 -19.62 -5.80
CA LEU A 144 -0.90 -18.91 -5.93
C LEU A 144 -1.90 -19.45 -4.89
N LEU A 145 -2.42 -18.56 -4.05
CA LEU A 145 -3.41 -18.91 -3.03
C LEU A 145 -4.82 -18.97 -3.60
N ASP A 146 -5.72 -19.65 -2.90
CA ASP A 146 -7.14 -19.61 -3.22
C ASP A 146 -7.71 -18.16 -3.13
N PRO A 147 -8.62 -17.77 -4.05
CA PRO A 147 -9.29 -16.48 -3.96
C PRO A 147 -10.11 -16.34 -2.68
N THR A 148 -10.12 -15.13 -2.13
CA THR A 148 -10.96 -14.78 -0.98
C THR A 148 -12.42 -14.58 -1.41
N ALA A 149 -13.36 -14.65 -0.45
CA ALA A 149 -14.77 -14.36 -0.69
C ALA A 149 -15.08 -12.84 -0.76
N ALA A 150 -14.08 -11.96 -0.67
CA ALA A 150 -14.25 -10.52 -0.71
C ALA A 150 -14.86 -10.05 -2.03
N LYS A 151 -15.65 -8.98 -1.95
CA LYS A 151 -16.30 -8.34 -3.12
C LYS A 151 -15.83 -6.91 -3.27
N PRO A 152 -14.56 -6.68 -3.64
CA PRO A 152 -14.06 -5.34 -3.88
C PRO A 152 -14.72 -4.69 -5.09
N VAL A 153 -14.74 -3.35 -5.10
CA VAL A 153 -14.94 -2.59 -6.33
C VAL A 153 -13.81 -2.92 -7.30
N GLU A 154 -14.13 -3.08 -8.59
CA GLU A 154 -13.14 -3.34 -9.63
C GLU A 154 -12.05 -2.26 -9.65
N GLY A 155 -10.79 -2.70 -9.66
CA GLY A 155 -9.61 -1.84 -9.68
C GLY A 155 -9.41 -0.94 -8.46
N THR A 156 -10.15 -1.21 -7.37
CA THR A 156 -9.93 -0.50 -6.11
C THR A 156 -8.53 -0.77 -5.57
N ARG A 157 -7.91 0.24 -4.97
CA ARG A 157 -6.70 0.04 -4.17
C ARG A 157 -7.06 -0.86 -2.98
N HIS A 158 -6.10 -1.67 -2.58
CA HIS A 158 -6.19 -2.45 -1.36
C HIS A 158 -4.87 -2.36 -0.61
N LEU A 159 -4.92 -2.70 0.68
CA LEU A 159 -3.81 -2.48 1.60
C LEU A 159 -3.66 -3.67 2.52
N VAL A 160 -2.42 -4.10 2.75
CA VAL A 160 -2.12 -5.16 3.71
C VAL A 160 -1.38 -4.59 4.92
N ILE A 161 -1.80 -5.03 6.10
CA ILE A 161 -1.08 -4.80 7.35
C ILE A 161 -0.85 -6.16 8.02
N ARG A 162 0.39 -6.40 8.45
CA ARG A 162 0.74 -7.56 9.26
C ARG A 162 1.04 -7.16 10.70
N THR A 163 0.40 -7.82 11.64
CA THR A 163 0.59 -7.59 13.08
C THR A 163 1.69 -8.49 13.66
N ALA A 164 2.14 -8.19 14.88
CA ALA A 164 3.20 -8.92 15.59
C ALA A 164 2.91 -10.38 15.86
N ASN A 165 1.65 -10.68 16.12
CA ASN A 165 1.17 -12.04 16.30
C ASN A 165 1.00 -12.79 14.97
N GLY A 166 1.34 -12.19 13.82
CA GLY A 166 1.29 -12.82 12.52
C GLY A 166 -0.07 -12.74 11.81
N SER A 167 -1.06 -12.04 12.37
CA SER A 167 -2.33 -11.83 11.66
C SER A 167 -2.15 -10.89 10.47
N LEU A 168 -2.85 -11.19 9.38
CA LEU A 168 -2.95 -10.36 8.18
C LEU A 168 -4.29 -9.63 8.15
N TYR A 169 -4.24 -8.34 7.85
CA TYR A 169 -5.39 -7.49 7.62
C TYR A 169 -5.32 -6.96 6.19
N LEU A 170 -6.27 -7.34 5.34
CA LEU A 170 -6.36 -6.90 3.95
C LEU A 170 -7.56 -5.96 3.78
N PHE A 171 -7.30 -4.67 3.68
CA PHE A 171 -8.31 -3.62 3.54
C PHE A 171 -8.63 -3.35 2.08
N TYR A 172 -9.90 -3.08 1.78
CA TYR A 172 -10.37 -2.78 0.44
C TYR A 172 -11.67 -1.98 0.50
N ILE A 173 -12.09 -1.38 -0.63
CA ILE A 173 -13.41 -0.76 -0.74
C ILE A 173 -14.38 -1.78 -1.35
N GLY A 174 -15.43 -2.12 -0.62
CA GLY A 174 -16.46 -3.06 -1.03
C GLY A 174 -17.41 -2.47 -2.08
N GLN A 175 -18.13 -3.32 -2.81
CA GLN A 175 -19.15 -2.91 -3.79
C GLN A 175 -20.30 -2.10 -3.17
N ASP A 176 -20.52 -2.23 -1.86
CA ASP A 176 -21.45 -1.43 -1.07
C ASP A 176 -20.89 -0.06 -0.64
N LYS A 177 -19.67 0.26 -1.10
CA LYS A 177 -18.91 1.50 -0.89
C LYS A 177 -18.48 1.74 0.56
N TYR A 178 -18.48 0.71 1.40
CA TYR A 178 -17.80 0.78 2.69
C TYR A 178 -16.34 0.36 2.57
N ILE A 179 -15.52 0.76 3.54
CA ILE A 179 -14.19 0.18 3.72
C ILE A 179 -14.36 -1.14 4.46
N HIS A 180 -13.91 -2.22 3.84
CA HIS A 180 -13.86 -3.55 4.40
C HIS A 180 -12.43 -3.93 4.79
N TYR A 181 -12.31 -4.94 5.64
CA TYR A 181 -11.05 -5.63 5.86
C TYR A 181 -11.25 -7.12 6.11
N LEU A 182 -10.46 -7.92 5.41
CA LEU A 182 -10.34 -9.34 5.71
C LEU A 182 -9.29 -9.54 6.81
N VAL A 183 -9.56 -10.46 7.74
CA VAL A 183 -8.59 -10.90 8.76
C VAL A 183 -8.28 -12.38 8.59
N LYS A 184 -6.99 -12.71 8.51
CA LYS A 184 -6.48 -14.09 8.64
C LYS A 184 -5.53 -14.11 9.83
N GLY A 185 -5.92 -14.78 10.90
CA GLY A 185 -5.08 -15.00 12.08
C GLY A 185 -4.00 -16.06 11.82
N PRO A 186 -2.99 -16.15 12.71
CA PRO A 186 -1.87 -17.08 12.55
C PRO A 186 -2.28 -18.56 12.62
N GLU A 187 -3.39 -18.86 13.32
CA GLU A 187 -3.91 -20.23 13.51
C GLU A 187 -5.21 -20.47 12.72
N THR A 188 -5.66 -19.51 11.93
CA THR A 188 -6.92 -19.60 11.17
C THR A 188 -6.61 -19.65 9.70
N GLU A 189 -7.09 -20.68 9.01
CA GLU A 189 -6.93 -20.80 7.56
C GLU A 189 -7.91 -19.89 6.80
N GLU A 190 -9.09 -19.63 7.39
CA GLU A 190 -10.16 -18.88 6.75
C GLU A 190 -10.06 -17.36 6.98
N TRP A 191 -10.37 -16.60 5.93
CA TRP A 191 -10.51 -15.15 5.99
C TRP A 191 -11.86 -14.75 6.59
N GLN A 192 -11.85 -13.82 7.54
CA GLN A 192 -13.05 -13.20 8.09
C GLN A 192 -13.24 -11.79 7.53
N ASP A 193 -14.34 -11.56 6.83
CA ASP A 193 -14.68 -10.25 6.27
C ASP A 193 -15.40 -9.38 7.30
N ASN A 194 -14.89 -8.16 7.48
CA ASN A 194 -15.38 -7.19 8.44
C ASN A 194 -15.54 -5.83 7.77
N VAL A 195 -16.46 -5.02 8.28
CA VAL A 195 -16.67 -3.65 7.82
C VAL A 195 -16.02 -2.69 8.81
N LEU A 196 -15.18 -1.78 8.31
CA LEU A 196 -14.61 -0.71 9.10
C LEU A 196 -15.68 0.32 9.41
N LYS A 197 -15.74 0.78 10.66
CA LYS A 197 -16.69 1.82 11.10
C LYS A 197 -16.40 3.12 10.33
N SER A 198 -17.15 3.34 9.25
CA SER A 198 -16.96 4.43 8.30
C SER A 198 -18.30 4.78 7.64
N PRO A 199 -18.50 6.00 7.15
CA PRO A 199 -19.65 6.30 6.31
C PRO A 199 -19.49 5.66 4.93
N ILE A 200 -20.60 5.59 4.19
CA ILE A 200 -20.60 5.24 2.77
C ILE A 200 -19.73 6.24 2.01
N LEU A 201 -18.84 5.73 1.16
CA LEU A 201 -17.95 6.54 0.34
C LEU A 201 -18.60 6.83 -1.01
N ASP A 202 -19.32 7.95 -1.11
CA ASP A 202 -20.01 8.33 -2.34
C ASP A 202 -19.09 8.88 -3.44
N GLN A 203 -17.88 9.30 -3.07
CA GLN A 203 -16.86 9.77 -3.99
C GLN A 203 -15.91 8.64 -4.40
N THR A 204 -15.41 8.68 -5.63
CA THR A 204 -14.37 7.76 -6.08
C THR A 204 -13.09 8.00 -5.28
N VAL A 205 -12.70 6.99 -4.51
CA VAL A 205 -11.41 6.98 -3.80
C VAL A 205 -10.32 6.59 -4.78
N VAL A 206 -9.32 7.45 -4.90
CA VAL A 206 -8.11 7.22 -5.69
C VAL A 206 -7.15 6.30 -4.94
N ASN A 207 -6.97 6.55 -3.64
CA ASN A 207 -6.13 5.74 -2.77
C ASN A 207 -6.49 5.99 -1.29
N PHE A 208 -6.08 5.09 -0.41
CA PHE A 208 -6.27 5.25 1.02
C PHE A 208 -5.16 4.58 1.82
N MET A 209 -5.02 5.02 3.06
CA MET A 209 -4.10 4.48 4.03
C MET A 209 -4.85 4.20 5.31
N VAL A 210 -4.67 3.02 5.87
CA VAL A 210 -5.21 2.66 7.18
C VAL A 210 -4.09 2.66 8.20
N ILE A 211 -4.35 3.29 9.35
CA ILE A 211 -3.41 3.46 10.43
C ILE A 211 -3.96 2.75 11.68
N PRO A 212 -3.35 1.63 12.10
CA PRO A 212 -3.77 0.93 13.31
C PRO A 212 -3.22 1.58 14.57
N ASP A 213 -4.05 1.67 15.60
CA ASP A 213 -3.59 1.95 16.97
C ASP A 213 -3.19 0.66 17.70
N GLU A 214 -2.90 0.76 19.01
CA GLU A 214 -2.49 -0.38 19.83
C GLU A 214 -3.62 -1.39 20.09
N ASP A 215 -4.87 -0.96 19.95
CA ASP A 215 -6.08 -1.75 20.21
C ASP A 215 -6.71 -2.26 18.91
N MET A 216 -6.01 -2.14 17.78
CA MET A 216 -6.51 -2.45 16.43
C MET A 216 -7.79 -1.67 16.08
N LYS A 217 -7.92 -0.45 16.59
CA LYS A 217 -8.79 0.55 15.99
C LYS A 217 -8.05 1.26 14.87
N PHE A 218 -8.79 1.70 13.87
CA PHE A 218 -8.24 2.17 12.63
C PHE A 218 -8.62 3.63 12.40
N GLU A 219 -7.63 4.46 12.09
CA GLU A 219 -7.85 5.73 11.41
C GLU A 219 -7.54 5.54 9.93
N THR A 220 -8.26 6.25 9.07
CA THR A 220 -8.06 6.16 7.62
C THR A 220 -7.78 7.54 7.05
N GLN A 221 -6.80 7.64 6.16
CA GLN A 221 -6.61 8.80 5.30
C GLN A 221 -7.00 8.41 3.87
N LEU A 222 -7.85 9.20 3.24
CA LEU A 222 -8.45 8.92 1.94
C LEU A 222 -8.10 10.05 0.98
N LEU A 223 -7.63 9.69 -0.20
CA LEU A 223 -7.52 10.60 -1.33
C LEU A 223 -8.66 10.29 -2.30
N THR A 224 -9.51 11.26 -2.54
CA THR A 224 -10.46 11.25 -3.66
C THR A 224 -9.86 12.02 -4.84
N THR A 225 -10.61 12.17 -5.93
CA THR A 225 -10.13 12.87 -7.14
C THR A 225 -9.62 14.28 -6.90
N ASP A 226 -10.14 14.98 -5.89
CA ASP A 226 -9.83 16.39 -5.63
C ASP A 226 -9.70 16.75 -4.14
N ARG A 227 -9.79 15.77 -3.23
CA ARG A 227 -9.80 16.02 -1.78
C ARG A 227 -9.00 14.99 -1.01
N LEU A 228 -8.40 15.48 0.07
CA LEU A 228 -7.87 14.65 1.13
C LEU A 228 -8.89 14.65 2.28
N MET A 229 -9.26 13.46 2.74
CA MET A 229 -10.24 13.25 3.81
C MET A 229 -9.66 12.32 4.87
N GLY A 230 -10.11 12.46 6.11
CA GLY A 230 -9.76 11.58 7.22
C GLY A 230 -11.01 10.91 7.79
N ILE A 231 -10.90 9.64 8.16
CA ILE A 231 -11.90 8.95 8.99
C ILE A 231 -11.21 8.61 10.31
N ASP A 232 -11.77 9.11 11.40
CA ASP A 232 -11.25 8.80 12.74
C ASP A 232 -11.64 7.40 13.20
N LYS A 233 -11.15 6.99 14.37
CA LYS A 233 -11.44 5.67 14.96
C LYS A 233 -12.91 5.42 15.24
N GLU A 234 -13.69 6.49 15.32
CA GLU A 234 -15.12 6.44 15.61
C GLU A 234 -15.98 6.52 14.35
N GLY A 235 -15.36 6.57 13.18
CA GLY A 235 -16.00 6.59 11.88
C GLY A 235 -16.48 7.97 11.46
N GLU A 236 -16.00 9.04 12.10
CA GLU A 236 -16.32 10.40 11.69
C GLU A 236 -15.44 10.82 10.52
N LEU A 237 -16.08 11.22 9.41
CA LEU A 237 -15.40 11.68 8.20
C LEU A 237 -15.18 13.20 8.26
N THR A 238 -13.92 13.60 8.14
CA THR A 238 -13.48 14.99 8.13
C THR A 238 -12.83 15.33 6.78
N ASP A 239 -13.18 16.48 6.24
CA ASP A 239 -12.60 17.05 5.03
C ASP A 239 -11.35 17.85 5.41
N LEU A 240 -10.16 17.40 4.99
CA LEU A 240 -8.88 17.96 5.43
C LEU A 240 -8.38 19.05 4.47
N GLY A 241 -8.75 18.95 3.19
CA GLY A 241 -8.31 19.92 2.19
C GLY A 241 -8.56 19.48 0.76
N LYS A 242 -8.21 20.38 -0.15
CA LYS A 242 -8.29 20.16 -1.59
C LYS A 242 -6.95 19.70 -2.15
N VAL A 243 -6.99 18.84 -3.15
CA VAL A 243 -5.85 18.40 -3.93
C VAL A 243 -6.11 18.76 -5.38
N VAL A 244 -5.27 19.64 -5.95
CA VAL A 244 -5.37 20.06 -7.36
C VAL A 244 -4.01 19.90 -7.99
N GLU A 245 -3.91 19.09 -9.05
CA GLU A 245 -2.65 18.79 -9.73
C GLU A 245 -1.56 18.33 -8.75
N GLY A 246 -1.96 17.45 -7.82
CA GLY A 246 -1.09 16.93 -6.77
C GLY A 246 -0.77 17.89 -5.63
N LYS A 247 -1.22 19.16 -5.66
CA LYS A 247 -0.93 20.14 -4.61
C LYS A 247 -2.04 20.21 -3.57
N PHE A 248 -1.66 20.05 -2.31
CA PHE A 248 -2.57 20.14 -1.17
C PHE A 248 -2.82 21.59 -0.72
N THR A 249 -4.08 21.92 -0.44
CA THR A 249 -4.50 23.16 0.21
C THR A 249 -5.47 22.85 1.35
N PRO A 250 -5.12 23.15 2.62
CA PRO A 250 -5.98 22.85 3.77
C PRO A 250 -7.25 23.70 3.77
N ILE A 251 -8.34 23.18 4.35
CA ILE A 251 -9.62 23.91 4.48
C ILE A 251 -9.55 25.02 5.53
N SER A 252 -8.76 24.83 6.59
CA SER A 252 -8.53 25.86 7.59
C SER A 252 -7.06 25.89 8.03
N GLY A 253 -6.52 27.07 8.32
CA GLY A 253 -5.14 27.24 8.81
C GLY A 253 -4.93 26.74 10.26
N LYS A 254 -5.91 26.06 10.85
CA LYS A 254 -5.89 25.55 12.23
C LYS A 254 -6.40 24.11 12.25
N GLU A 255 -5.61 23.15 11.80
CA GLU A 255 -5.88 21.75 12.09
C GLU A 255 -4.63 21.06 12.64
N CYS A 256 -4.87 20.08 13.49
CA CYS A 256 -3.96 19.45 14.44
C CYS A 256 -2.78 18.73 13.73
N VAL A 257 -1.84 19.50 13.18
CA VAL A 257 -0.75 19.02 12.32
C VAL A 257 0.09 17.92 12.99
N ILE A 258 0.22 17.92 14.32
CA ILE A 258 1.23 17.08 14.97
C ILE A 258 0.77 15.63 15.20
N GLU A 259 -0.48 15.41 15.63
CA GLU A 259 -0.94 14.05 15.98
C GLU A 259 -1.22 13.19 14.75
N THR A 260 -1.91 13.71 13.74
CA THR A 260 -2.25 12.95 12.53
C THR A 260 -1.01 12.57 11.73
N ILE A 261 -0.01 13.45 11.67
CA ILE A 261 1.26 13.18 10.99
C ILE A 261 2.07 12.07 11.67
N ARG A 262 2.07 12.02 13.01
CA ARG A 262 2.72 10.92 13.75
C ARG A 262 2.08 9.58 13.43
N LEU A 263 0.75 9.58 13.31
CA LEU A 263 -0.04 8.40 12.99
C LEU A 263 0.22 7.94 11.55
N VAL A 264 0.30 8.86 10.58
CA VAL A 264 0.66 8.53 9.19
C VAL A 264 2.02 7.83 9.10
N LYS A 265 3.05 8.31 9.81
CA LYS A 265 4.36 7.61 9.83
C LYS A 265 4.22 6.17 10.36
N LYS A 266 3.40 5.97 11.40
CA LYS A 266 3.11 4.62 11.93
C LYS A 266 2.40 3.74 10.90
N GLY A 267 1.43 4.29 10.16
CA GLY A 267 0.73 3.61 9.08
C GLY A 267 1.66 3.18 7.95
N VAL A 268 2.46 4.12 7.41
CA VAL A 268 3.43 3.82 6.34
C VAL A 268 4.43 2.74 6.77
N LYS A 269 4.89 2.78 8.03
CA LYS A 269 5.76 1.71 8.59
C LYS A 269 5.06 0.34 8.66
N ALA A 270 3.80 0.31 9.06
CA ALA A 270 3.02 -0.92 9.14
C ALA A 270 2.80 -1.56 7.77
N ILE A 271 2.62 -0.73 6.74
CA ILE A 271 2.41 -1.14 5.34
C ILE A 271 3.72 -1.60 4.69
N ALA A 272 4.83 -0.94 4.97
CA ALA A 272 6.15 -1.30 4.46
C ALA A 272 6.67 -2.68 4.99
N GLY A 273 5.89 -3.34 5.85
CA GLY A 273 6.11 -4.72 6.27
C GLY A 273 6.80 -4.89 7.62
N LYS A 274 6.78 -3.86 8.50
CA LYS A 274 7.09 -4.06 9.91
C LYS A 274 5.85 -4.44 10.70
N VAL A 275 6.05 -5.43 11.56
CA VAL A 275 5.11 -5.95 12.56
C VAL A 275 4.48 -4.82 13.40
N VAL A 276 3.15 -4.75 13.42
CA VAL A 276 2.43 -3.88 14.38
C VAL A 276 2.31 -4.59 15.73
N GLU A 277 2.94 -4.05 16.77
CA GLU A 277 2.78 -4.55 18.15
C GLU A 277 1.34 -4.34 18.63
N ALA A 278 0.59 -5.43 18.77
CA ALA A 278 -0.67 -5.47 19.51
C ALA A 278 -0.36 -5.88 20.96
N LYS A 279 -1.00 -5.22 21.95
CA LYS A 279 -0.90 -5.68 23.33
C LYS A 279 -1.47 -7.10 23.45
N LYS A 280 -0.66 -8.03 23.96
CA LYS A 280 -1.15 -9.33 24.44
C LYS A 280 -2.17 -9.05 25.56
N LYS A 281 -3.43 -9.42 25.33
CA LYS A 281 -4.44 -9.49 26.40
C LYS A 281 -4.13 -10.64 27.35
#